data_AF-A0A5P2DE31-F1
#
_entry.id   AF-A0A5P2DE31-F1
#
_cell.length_a   1.000
_cell.length_b   1.000
_cell.length_c   1.000
_cell.angle_alpha   90.00
_cell.angle_beta   90.00
_cell.angle_gamma   90.00
#
_symmetry.space_group_name_H-M   'P 1'
#
loop_
_entity.id
_entity.type
_entity.pdbx_description
1 polymer ?
#
loop_
_entity_poly.entity_id
_entity_poly.type
_entity_poly.pdbx_seq_one_letter_code
_entity_poly.pdbx_strand_id
1 'polypeptide(L)'
;MFNVLGDVNWTGTLAAFIALVLLGGGWFAFLFSKPYNISPGGDVSAKPVASPLIFAGPPLTSLVITLTSAFLMTVLKIDSWADALVFGLVVGVGYLVANTVTIAINPTSPAHSGMRSYRAATTSSEACSSARSWW
;
A
#
# COMPACT_ATOMS: atom_id res chain seq x y z
N MET A 1 15.41 -30.83 -4.31
CA MET A 1 14.92 -29.48 -4.69
C MET A 1 14.10 -28.81 -3.58
N PHE A 2 13.36 -29.53 -2.71
CA PHE A 2 12.58 -28.95 -1.60
C PHE A 2 13.36 -28.70 -0.28
N ASN A 3 14.69 -28.82 -0.24
CA ASN A 3 15.46 -28.57 1.00
C ASN A 3 15.64 -27.08 1.33
N VAL A 4 15.22 -26.17 0.44
CA VAL A 4 15.36 -24.72 0.66
C VAL A 4 14.63 -24.26 1.93
N LEU A 5 13.52 -24.91 2.29
CA LEU A 5 12.80 -24.60 3.54
C LEU A 5 13.61 -24.94 4.81
N GLY A 6 14.56 -25.87 4.73
CA GLY A 6 15.49 -26.16 5.82
C GLY A 6 16.63 -25.15 5.93
N ASP A 7 16.99 -24.52 4.81
CA ASP A 7 18.11 -23.58 4.71
C ASP A 7 17.69 -22.13 5.05
N VAL A 8 16.37 -21.85 5.11
CA VAL A 8 15.85 -20.55 5.53
C VAL A 8 16.11 -20.31 7.02
N ASN A 9 16.68 -19.15 7.35
CA ASN A 9 16.76 -18.69 8.73
C ASN A 9 15.37 -18.26 9.24
N TRP A 10 14.63 -19.20 9.82
CA TRP A 10 13.27 -18.97 10.31
C TRP A 10 13.19 -17.92 11.42
N THR A 11 14.19 -17.85 12.30
CA THR A 11 14.26 -16.86 13.39
C THR A 11 14.42 -15.46 12.81
N GLY A 12 15.33 -15.28 11.86
CA GLY A 12 15.55 -14.02 11.14
C GLY A 12 14.33 -13.63 10.31
N THR A 13 13.68 -14.61 9.67
CA THR A 13 12.47 -14.40 8.86
C THR A 13 11.31 -13.91 9.72
N LEU A 14 11.07 -14.52 10.89
CA LEU A 14 10.04 -14.08 11.82
C LEU A 14 10.36 -12.69 12.39
N ALA A 15 11.62 -12.43 12.75
CA ALA A 15 12.04 -11.12 13.23
C ALA A 15 11.86 -10.03 12.17
N ALA A 16 12.22 -10.30 10.92
CA ALA A 16 12.01 -9.39 9.79
C ALA A 16 10.52 -9.11 9.54
N PHE A 17 9.68 -10.14 9.63
CA PHE A 17 8.23 -10.00 9.49
C PHE A 17 7.66 -9.08 10.57
N ILE A 18 8.00 -9.32 11.84
CA ILE A 18 7.56 -8.49 12.97
C ILE A 18 8.05 -7.06 12.78
N ALA A 19 9.33 -6.86 12.44
CA ALA A 19 9.90 -5.54 12.19
C ALA A 19 9.15 -4.80 11.07
N LEU A 20 8.82 -5.49 9.97
CA LEU A 20 8.11 -4.91 8.83
C LEU A 20 6.67 -4.52 9.19
N VAL A 21 5.96 -5.36 9.94
CA VAL A 21 4.60 -5.06 10.42
C VAL A 21 4.60 -3.90 11.39
N LEU A 22 5.54 -3.88 12.35
CA LEU A 22 5.66 -2.78 13.32
C LEU A 22 6.06 -1.48 12.64
N LEU A 23 6.96 -1.52 11.65
CA LEU A 23 7.36 -0.35 10.87
C LEU A 23 6.18 0.21 10.08
N GLY A 24 5.42 -0.65 9.39
CA GLY A 24 4.23 -0.25 8.65
C GLY A 24 3.13 0.31 9.56
N GLY A 25 2.83 -0.38 10.66
CA GLY A 25 1.87 0.09 11.67
C GLY A 25 2.32 1.40 12.31
N GLY A 26 3.59 1.48 12.71
CA GLY A 26 4.26 2.70 13.18
C GLY A 26 4.06 3.88 12.23
N TRP A 27 4.38 3.66 10.96
CA TRP A 27 4.34 4.70 9.94
C TRP A 27 2.92 5.18 9.64
N PHE A 28 2.01 4.27 9.30
CA PHE A 28 0.67 4.63 8.82
C PHE A 28 -0.36 4.83 9.92
N ALA A 29 -0.25 4.15 11.06
CA ALA A 29 -1.21 4.30 12.15
C ALA A 29 -0.82 5.41 13.14
N PHE A 30 0.48 5.65 13.35
CA PHE A 30 0.93 6.60 14.37
C PHE A 30 1.55 7.87 13.79
N LEU A 31 2.61 7.77 12.97
CA LEU A 31 3.36 8.95 12.51
C LEU A 31 2.59 9.74 11.44
N PHE A 32 1.97 9.07 10.48
CA PHE A 32 1.41 9.68 9.27
C PHE A 32 -0.07 9.33 9.03
N SER A 33 -0.82 9.05 10.09
CA SER A 33 -2.24 8.70 10.00
C SER A 33 -3.10 9.78 9.32
N LYS A 34 -2.89 11.05 9.68
CA LYS A 34 -3.63 12.19 9.12
C LYS A 34 -3.39 12.38 7.61
N PRO A 35 -2.15 12.52 7.10
CA PRO A 35 -1.92 12.66 5.67
C PRO A 35 -2.34 11.40 4.88
N TYR A 36 -2.18 10.20 5.45
CA TYR A 36 -2.65 8.96 4.82
C TYR A 36 -4.16 8.99 4.56
N ASN A 37 -4.96 9.41 5.55
CA ASN A 37 -6.42 9.46 5.44
C ASN A 37 -6.94 10.58 4.52
N ILE A 38 -6.19 11.67 4.35
CA ILE A 38 -6.58 12.79 3.47
C ILE A 38 -6.25 12.49 2.00
N SER A 39 -5.20 11.71 1.75
CA SER A 39 -4.71 11.41 0.40
C SER A 39 -5.73 10.84 -0.60
N PRO A 40 -6.73 10.02 -0.22
CA PRO A 40 -7.73 9.48 -1.15
C PRO A 40 -8.86 10.47 -1.49
N GLY A 41 -8.74 11.75 -1.08
CA GLY A 41 -9.81 12.73 -1.24
C GLY A 41 -11.03 12.48 -0.35
N GLY A 42 -10.86 11.66 0.70
CA GLY A 42 -11.89 11.37 1.68
C GLY A 42 -12.12 12.55 2.63
N ASP A 43 -13.35 12.66 3.13
CA ASP A 43 -13.71 13.68 4.11
C ASP A 43 -12.93 13.46 5.42
N VAL A 44 -12.25 14.49 5.90
CA VAL A 44 -11.34 14.41 7.07
C VAL A 44 -12.11 14.05 8.35
N SER A 45 -13.44 14.28 8.33
CA SER A 45 -14.37 13.97 9.42
C SER A 45 -15.03 12.59 9.31
N ALA A 46 -14.85 11.86 8.21
CA ALA A 46 -15.41 10.53 8.06
C ALA A 46 -14.66 9.51 8.93
N LYS A 47 -15.38 8.88 9.85
CA LYS A 47 -14.83 7.83 10.71
C LYS A 47 -14.34 6.67 9.83
N PRO A 48 -13.08 6.20 9.97
CA PRO A 48 -12.59 5.05 9.22
C PRO A 48 -13.51 3.85 9.46
N VAL A 49 -14.09 3.30 8.39
CA VAL A 49 -14.87 2.07 8.49
C VAL A 49 -13.89 0.95 8.79
N ALA A 50 -13.95 0.42 10.02
CA ALA A 50 -13.10 -0.69 10.43
C ALA A 50 -13.49 -1.94 9.63
N SER A 51 -12.76 -2.21 8.55
CA SER A 51 -12.88 -3.44 7.77
C SER A 51 -11.76 -4.40 8.17
N PRO A 52 -12.04 -5.71 8.33
CA PRO A 52 -11.00 -6.72 8.56
C PRO A 52 -9.88 -6.67 7.53
N LEU A 53 -10.20 -6.28 6.29
CA LEU A 53 -9.22 -6.16 5.21
C LEU A 53 -8.20 -5.02 5.45
N ILE A 54 -8.61 -3.91 6.08
CA ILE A 54 -7.72 -2.79 6.38
C ILE A 54 -6.73 -3.17 7.49
N PHE A 55 -7.15 -4.02 8.43
CA PHE A 55 -6.31 -4.43 9.55
C PHE A 55 -5.45 -5.66 9.23
N ALA A 56 -6.03 -6.68 8.60
CA ALA A 56 -5.34 -7.94 8.29
C ALA A 56 -4.60 -7.91 6.95
N GLY A 57 -5.00 -7.06 6.01
CA GLY A 57 -4.37 -6.94 4.70
C GLY A 57 -2.87 -6.66 4.78
N PRO A 58 -2.44 -5.56 5.43
CA PRO A 58 -1.03 -5.21 5.48
C PRO A 58 -0.14 -6.28 6.13
N PRO A 59 -0.51 -6.88 7.28
CA PRO A 59 0.27 -7.99 7.85
C PRO A 59 0.34 -9.22 6.92
N LEU A 60 -0.75 -9.60 6.25
CA LEU A 60 -0.73 -10.75 5.33
C LEU A 60 0.19 -10.50 4.14
N THR A 61 0.15 -9.29 3.55
CA THR A 61 1.04 -8.93 2.45
C THR A 61 2.50 -8.89 2.90
N SER A 62 2.77 -8.33 4.08
CA SER A 62 4.11 -8.32 4.69
C SER A 62 4.66 -9.74 4.90
N LEU A 63 3.81 -10.70 5.28
CA LEU A 63 4.21 -12.10 5.43
C LEU A 63 4.67 -12.68 4.09
N VAL A 64 3.89 -12.50 3.02
CA VAL A 64 4.23 -12.97 1.67
C VAL A 64 5.55 -12.37 1.19
N ILE A 65 5.73 -11.05 1.35
CA ILE A 65 6.97 -10.34 0.98
C ILE A 65 8.16 -10.92 1.75
N THR A 66 7.99 -11.15 3.06
CA THR A 66 9.09 -11.62 3.93
C THR A 66 9.49 -13.05 3.58
N LEU A 67 8.52 -13.94 3.36
CA LEU A 67 8.79 -15.33 2.96
C LEU A 67 9.46 -15.40 1.58
N THR A 68 8.97 -14.60 0.63
CA THR A 68 9.55 -14.52 -0.71
C THR A 68 10.99 -14.01 -0.66
N SER A 69 11.24 -12.98 0.15
CA SER A 69 12.58 -12.42 0.33
C SER A 69 13.53 -13.43 0.96
N ALA A 70 13.10 -14.10 2.04
CA ALA A 70 13.89 -15.14 2.69
C ALA A 70 14.28 -16.25 1.70
N PHE A 71 13.30 -16.75 0.93
CA PHE A 71 13.52 -17.75 -0.10
C PHE A 71 14.51 -17.28 -1.18
N LEU A 72 14.35 -16.06 -1.69
CA LEU A 72 15.26 -15.49 -2.69
C LEU A 72 16.68 -15.33 -2.14
N MET A 73 16.84 -14.89 -0.90
CA MET A 73 18.17 -14.78 -0.26
C MET A 73 18.84 -16.16 -0.15
N THR A 74 18.09 -17.22 0.14
CA THR A 74 18.63 -18.59 0.20
C THR A 74 19.07 -19.08 -1.18
N VAL A 75 18.25 -18.85 -2.21
CA VAL A 75 18.53 -19.28 -3.59
C VAL A 75 19.69 -18.50 -4.21
N LEU A 76 19.78 -17.20 -3.93
CA LEU A 76 20.83 -16.32 -4.41
C LEU A 76 22.12 -16.40 -3.56
N LYS A 77 22.11 -17.19 -2.48
CA LYS A 77 23.24 -17.34 -1.54
C LYS A 77 23.73 -16.00 -0.98
N ILE A 78 22.78 -15.20 -0.50
CA ILE A 78 23.06 -13.91 0.13
C ILE A 78 23.48 -14.18 1.58
N ASP A 79 24.78 -14.33 1.79
CA ASP A 79 25.37 -14.69 3.08
C ASP A 79 26.12 -13.51 3.76
N SER A 80 26.13 -12.32 3.14
CA SER A 80 26.81 -11.14 3.66
C SER A 80 25.84 -9.98 3.94
N TRP A 81 26.18 -9.15 4.93
CA TRP A 81 25.40 -7.95 5.25
C TRP A 81 25.35 -6.94 4.09
N ALA A 82 26.43 -6.80 3.33
CA ALA A 82 26.50 -5.89 2.20
C ALA A 82 25.54 -6.33 1.08
N ASP A 83 25.55 -7.62 0.73
CA ASP A 83 24.67 -8.17 -0.30
C ASP A 83 23.20 -8.13 0.13
N ALA A 84 22.93 -8.37 1.41
CA ALA A 84 21.59 -8.25 1.98
C ALA A 84 21.04 -6.81 1.89
N LEU A 85 21.88 -5.80 2.14
CA LEU A 85 21.51 -4.40 1.99
C LEU A 85 21.24 -4.03 0.53
N VAL A 86 22.10 -4.47 -0.41
CA VAL A 86 21.88 -4.24 -1.84
C VAL A 86 20.59 -4.91 -2.30
N PHE A 87 20.37 -6.17 -1.92
CA PHE A 87 19.13 -6.89 -2.20
C PHE A 87 17.91 -6.16 -1.66
N GLY A 88 17.94 -5.76 -0.39
CA GLY A 88 16.85 -5.02 0.24
C GLY A 88 16.57 -3.68 -0.44
N LEU A 89 17.61 -2.96 -0.88
CA LEU A 89 17.47 -1.70 -1.59
C LEU A 89 16.82 -1.90 -2.96
N VAL A 90 17.31 -2.86 -3.75
CA VAL A 90 16.77 -3.16 -5.09
C VAL A 90 15.30 -3.58 -5.00
N VAL A 91 14.98 -4.51 -4.10
CA VAL A 91 13.61 -4.98 -3.87
C VAL A 91 12.72 -3.86 -3.34
N GLY A 92 13.22 -3.09 -2.37
CA GLY A 92 12.50 -1.96 -1.78
C GLY A 92 12.17 -0.86 -2.79
N VAL A 93 13.12 -0.47 -3.64
CA VAL A 93 12.89 0.49 -4.73
C VAL A 93 11.87 -0.07 -5.73
N GLY A 94 11.98 -1.35 -6.09
CA GLY A 94 11.00 -2.01 -6.96
C GLY A 94 9.58 -1.94 -6.40
N TYR A 95 9.41 -2.25 -5.10
CA TYR A 95 8.12 -2.10 -4.43
C TYR A 95 7.65 -0.65 -4.38
N LEU A 96 8.53 0.31 -4.09
CA LEU A 96 8.17 1.72 -4.05
C LEU A 96 7.61 2.19 -5.39
N VAL A 97 8.33 1.90 -6.49
CA VAL A 97 7.89 2.27 -7.85
C VAL A 97 6.56 1.61 -8.20
N ALA A 98 6.42 0.30 -7.98
CA ALA A 98 5.20 -0.43 -8.29
C ALA A 98 4.00 0.09 -7.50
N ASN A 99 4.18 0.38 -6.21
CA ASN A 99 3.12 0.87 -5.34
C ASN A 99 2.73 2.31 -5.70
N THR A 100 3.70 3.18 -6.02
CA THR A 100 3.43 4.54 -6.52
C THR A 100 2.59 4.53 -7.79
N VAL A 101 2.95 3.69 -8.78
CA VAL A 101 2.17 3.58 -10.03
C VAL A 101 0.77 3.02 -9.77
N THR A 102 0.65 2.01 -8.88
CA THR A 102 -0.64 1.43 -8.51
C THR A 102 -1.57 2.46 -7.85
N ILE A 103 -1.03 3.32 -6.98
CA ILE A 103 -1.80 4.41 -6.35
C ILE A 103 -2.18 5.47 -7.39
N ALA A 104 -1.29 5.79 -8.35
CA ALA A 104 -1.54 6.80 -9.37
C ALA A 104 -2.73 6.47 -10.28
N ILE A 105 -2.97 5.18 -10.57
CA ILE A 105 -4.12 4.73 -11.38
C ILE A 105 -5.42 4.58 -10.58
N ASN A 106 -5.38 4.71 -9.24
CA ASN A 106 -6.56 4.53 -8.40
C ASN A 106 -7.63 5.60 -8.70
N PRO A 107 -8.88 5.21 -8.99
CA PRO A 107 -9.97 6.13 -9.31
C PRO A 107 -10.36 7.09 -8.16
N THR A 108 -9.91 6.88 -6.92
CA THR A 108 -10.14 7.81 -5.81
C THR A 108 -9.03 8.84 -5.62
N SER A 109 -7.90 8.73 -6.34
CA SER A 109 -6.78 9.67 -6.19
C SER A 109 -7.18 11.12 -6.49
N PRO A 110 -6.56 12.15 -5.87
CA PRO A 110 -6.99 13.56 -5.95
C PRO A 110 -7.17 14.12 -7.37
N ALA A 111 -6.30 13.71 -8.30
CA ALA A 111 -6.40 14.08 -9.71
C ALA A 111 -7.68 13.53 -10.38
N HIS A 112 -8.14 12.36 -9.96
CA HIS A 112 -9.32 11.69 -10.49
C HIS A 112 -10.61 12.07 -9.75
N SER A 113 -10.55 12.30 -8.43
CA SER A 113 -11.69 12.73 -7.61
C SER A 113 -12.13 14.16 -7.94
N GLY A 114 -11.19 15.08 -8.23
CA GLY A 114 -11.50 16.41 -8.75
C GLY A 114 -12.30 16.36 -10.07
N MET A 115 -11.94 15.46 -10.98
CA MET A 115 -12.67 15.22 -12.23
C MET A 115 -14.09 14.66 -11.99
N ARG A 116 -14.25 13.77 -11.00
CA ARG A 116 -15.54 13.16 -10.65
C ARG A 116 -16.49 14.20 -10.02
N SER A 117 -15.99 15.06 -9.13
CA SER A 117 -16.76 16.17 -8.55
C SER A 117 -17.12 17.24 -9.59
N TYR A 118 -16.20 17.56 -10.51
CA TYR A 118 -16.48 18.49 -11.60
C TYR A 118 -17.57 17.95 -12.55
N ARG A 119 -17.50 16.66 -12.89
CA ARG A 119 -18.50 15.99 -13.72
C ARG A 119 -19.88 15.95 -13.05
N ALA A 120 -19.95 15.72 -11.74
CA ALA A 120 -21.20 15.76 -10.98
C ALA A 120 -21.79 17.19 -10.87
N ALA A 121 -20.93 18.21 -10.75
CA ALA A 121 -21.36 19.61 -10.76
C ALA A 121 -21.89 20.03 -12.14
N THR A 122 -21.26 19.60 -13.24
CA THR A 122 -21.75 19.88 -14.59
C THR A 122 -23.09 19.20 -14.87
N THR A 123 -23.25 17.91 -14.55
CA THR A 123 -24.51 17.20 -14.80
C THR A 123 -25.68 17.73 -13.96
N SER A 124 -25.43 18.13 -12.71
CA SER A 124 -26.46 18.78 -11.88
C SER A 124 -26.82 20.18 -12.38
N SER A 125 -25.84 20.95 -12.87
CA SER A 125 -26.11 22.26 -13.48
C SER A 125 -26.89 22.15 -14.80
N GLU A 126 -26.59 21.14 -15.63
CA GLU A 126 -27.30 20.87 -16.87
C GLU A 126 -28.74 20.40 -16.61
N ALA A 127 -28.95 19.54 -15.61
CA ALA A 127 -30.29 19.13 -15.18
C ALA A 127 -31.11 20.31 -14.63
N CYS A 128 -30.47 21.23 -13.90
CA CYS A 128 -31.12 22.43 -13.39
C CYS A 128 -31.36 23.50 -14.46
N SER A 129 -30.56 23.52 -15.53
CA SER A 129 -30.76 24.37 -16.72
C SER A 129 -31.88 23.83 -17.59
N SER A 130 -31.94 22.51 -17.86
CA SER A 130 -33.02 21.92 -18.66
C SER A 130 -34.36 22.04 -17.95
N ALA A 131 -34.42 21.86 -16.63
CA ALA A 131 -35.65 22.08 -15.87
C ALA A 131 -36.17 23.53 -15.92
N ARG A 132 -35.30 24.51 -16.25
CA ARG A 132 -35.64 25.93 -16.35
C ARG A 132 -36.12 26.35 -17.74
N SER A 133 -35.87 25.55 -18.78
CA SER A 133 -36.35 25.82 -20.14
C SER A 133 -37.76 25.26 -20.42
N TRP A 134 -38.38 24.60 -19.44
CA TRP A 134 -39.76 24.09 -19.50
C TRP A 134 -40.77 24.97 -18.73
N TRP A 135 -40.36 26.15 -18.28
CA TRP A 135 -41.21 27.17 -17.66
C TRP A 135 -41.06 28.50 -18.39
#